data_AF-A0A2C6KXD1-F1
#
_entry.id   AF-A0A2C6KXD1-F1
#
_cell.length_a   1.000
_cell.length_b   1.000
_cell.length_c   1.000
_cell.angle_alpha   90.00
_cell.angle_beta   90.00
_cell.angle_gamma   90.00
#
_symmetry.space_group_name_H-M   'P 1'
#
loop_
_entity.id
_entity.type
_entity.pdbx_description
1 polymer ?
#
loop_
_entity_poly.entity_id
_entity_poly.type
_entity_poly.pdbx_seq_one_letter_code
_entity_poly.pdbx_strand_id
1 'polypeptide(L)' 'GAVYTPVTLFNSGVGPAEQIEKLGLSLVHSVPQLGSNFIDRIAVPVGVFVTRKQYAKFSSPRVSDVVGINPLGPDC' A
#
# COMPACT_ATOMS: atom_id res chain seq x y z
N GLY A 1 -11.69 4.55 5.12
CA GLY A 1 -10.43 4.27 4.38
C GLY A 1 -10.75 3.88 2.95
N ALA A 2 -9.76 3.87 2.05
CA ALA A 2 -9.96 3.75 0.60
C ALA A 2 -10.78 2.51 0.16
N VAL A 3 -10.76 1.41 0.92
CA VAL A 3 -11.56 0.20 0.65
C VAL A 3 -12.93 0.26 1.34
N TYR A 4 -12.97 0.45 2.66
CA TYR A 4 -14.23 0.34 3.42
C TYR A 4 -15.20 1.52 3.25
N THR A 5 -14.69 2.72 2.95
CA THR A 5 -15.54 3.89 2.73
C THR A 5 -16.47 3.71 1.52
N PRO A 6 -15.98 3.35 0.31
CA PRO A 6 -16.89 3.11 -0.81
C PRO A 6 -17.83 1.92 -0.56
N VAL A 7 -17.38 0.84 0.10
CA VAL A 7 -18.26 -0.29 0.49
C VAL A 7 -19.42 0.15 1.38
N THR A 8 -19.16 1.03 2.35
CA THR A 8 -20.21 1.57 3.23
C THR A 8 -21.23 2.39 2.44
N LEU A 9 -20.76 3.18 1.46
CA LEU A 9 -21.63 3.96 0.58
C LEU A 9 -22.48 3.06 -0.33
N PHE A 10 -21.90 2.01 -0.90
CA PHE A 10 -22.65 0.99 -1.65
C PHE A 10 -23.77 0.38 -0.82
N ASN A 11 -23.47 -0.05 0.40
CA ASN A 11 -24.47 -0.62 1.33
C ASN A 11 -25.54 0.39 1.76
N SER A 12 -25.26 1.69 1.62
CA SER A 12 -26.22 2.76 1.89
C SER A 12 -27.04 3.15 0.65
N GLY A 13 -26.93 2.39 -0.46
CA GLY A 13 -27.65 2.68 -1.70
C GLY A 13 -27.03 3.81 -2.53
N VAL A 14 -25.77 4.18 -2.27
CA VAL A 14 -25.03 5.20 -3.01
C VAL A 14 -24.02 4.52 -3.93
N GLY A 15 -24.09 4.75 -5.24
CA GLY A 15 -23.20 4.12 -6.22
C GLY A 15 -23.80 4.10 -7.63
N PRO A 16 -23.19 3.40 -8.60
CA PRO A 16 -23.76 3.27 -9.94
C PRO A 16 -25.09 2.51 -9.89
N ALA A 17 -26.14 3.09 -10.46
CA ALA A 17 -27.51 2.56 -10.37
C ALA A 17 -27.61 1.06 -10.70
N GLU A 18 -27.01 0.64 -11.83
CA GLU A 18 -27.01 -0.77 -12.25
C GLU A 18 -26.35 -1.71 -11.23
N GLN A 19 -25.27 -1.27 -10.58
CA GLN A 19 -24.61 -2.07 -9.54
C GLN A 19 -25.44 -2.13 -8.25
N ILE A 20 -26.04 -1.01 -7.84
CA ILE A 20 -26.90 -0.95 -6.66
C ILE A 20 -28.14 -1.85 -6.85
N GLU A 21 -28.75 -1.83 -8.03
CA GLU A 21 -29.86 -2.71 -8.39
C GLU A 21 -29.45 -4.19 -8.40
N LYS A 22 -28.28 -4.53 -8.95
CA LYS A 22 -27.73 -5.90 -8.91
C LYS A 22 -27.47 -6.41 -7.49
N LEU A 23 -27.16 -5.50 -6.56
CA LEU A 23 -27.00 -5.82 -5.13
C LEU A 23 -28.33 -5.96 -4.40
N GLY A 24 -29.47 -5.69 -5.05
CA GLY A 24 -30.79 -5.75 -4.45
C GLY A 24 -31.08 -4.61 -3.46
N LEU A 25 -30.32 -3.51 -3.56
CA LEU A 25 -30.45 -2.36 -2.68
C LEU A 25 -31.34 -1.28 -3.30
N SER A 26 -31.99 -0.49 -2.46
CA SER A 26 -32.71 0.71 -2.92
C SER A 26 -31.68 1.78 -3.30
N LEU A 27 -31.83 2.34 -4.50
CA LEU A 27 -30.98 3.44 -4.96
C LEU A 27 -31.33 4.72 -4.21
N VAL A 28 -30.39 5.20 -3.38
CA VAL A 28 -30.48 6.49 -2.69
C VAL A 28 -29.87 7.60 -3.55
N HIS A 29 -28.69 7.36 -4.12
CA HIS A 29 -28.02 8.35 -4.96
C HIS A 29 -27.10 7.71 -6.00
N SER A 30 -27.25 8.09 -7.27
CA SER A 30 -26.46 7.54 -8.37
C SER A 30 -25.11 8.26 -8.48
N VAL A 31 -24.02 7.53 -8.23
CA VAL A 31 -22.64 8.01 -8.37
C VAL A 31 -21.84 7.04 -9.23
N PRO A 32 -21.75 7.27 -10.56
CA PRO A 32 -21.15 6.31 -11.50
C PRO A 32 -19.67 5.98 -11.23
N GLN A 33 -18.91 6.89 -10.62
CA GLN A 33 -17.48 6.74 -10.38
C GLN A 33 -17.15 6.21 -8.98
N LEU A 34 -18.14 5.89 -8.16
CA LEU A 34 -17.90 5.43 -6.80
C LEU A 34 -17.17 4.08 -6.81
N GLY A 35 -16.09 3.97 -6.03
CA GLY A 35 -15.24 2.77 -5.99
C GLY A 35 -14.30 2.63 -7.20
N SER A 36 -14.38 3.53 -8.18
CA SER A 36 -13.41 3.61 -9.28
C SER A 36 -12.14 4.35 -8.84
N ASN A 37 -11.10 4.30 -9.69
CA ASN A 37 -9.83 4.98 -9.46
C ASN A 37 -9.13 4.53 -8.15
N PHE A 38 -9.17 3.23 -7.84
CA PHE A 38 -8.39 2.66 -6.76
C PHE A 38 -6.91 2.59 -7.18
N ILE A 39 -6.06 3.33 -6.46
CA ILE A 39 -4.62 3.41 -6.73
C ILE A 39 -3.88 2.94 -5.48
N ASP A 40 -2.93 2.03 -5.69
CA ASP A 40 -1.97 1.62 -4.67
C ASP A 40 -0.59 1.38 -5.30
N ARG A 41 0.46 1.30 -4.48
CA ARG A 41 1.81 0.95 -4.91
C ARG A 41 2.03 -0.55 -4.74
N ILE A 42 2.33 -1.25 -5.83
CA ILE A 42 2.67 -2.66 -5.77
C ILE A 42 4.04 -2.82 -5.10
N ALA A 43 4.12 -3.67 -4.08
CA ALA A 43 5.37 -4.08 -3.46
C ALA A 43 5.85 -5.41 -4.07
N VAL A 44 7.11 -5.45 -4.54
CA VAL A 44 7.75 -6.67 -5.06
C VAL A 44 8.95 -6.99 -4.17
N PRO A 45 8.81 -7.87 -3.16
CA PRO A 45 9.92 -8.24 -2.30
C PRO A 45 10.89 -9.16 -3.05
N VAL A 46 12.20 -8.92 -2.90
CA VAL A 46 13.27 -9.76 -3.44
C VAL A 46 13.97 -10.46 -2.29
N GLY A 47 13.82 -11.79 -2.23
CA GLY A 47 14.55 -12.62 -1.27
C GLY A 47 15.98 -12.87 -1.75
N VAL A 48 16.97 -12.64 -0.87
CA VAL A 48 18.39 -12.92 -1.14
C VAL A 48 18.98 -13.72 0.00
N PHE A 49 19.94 -14.60 -0.32
CA PHE A 49 20.75 -15.24 0.71
C PHE A 49 21.82 -14.26 1.18
N VAL A 50 21.92 -14.08 2.50
CA VAL A 50 22.95 -13.25 3.13
C VAL A 50 23.80 -14.11 4.04
N THR A 51 25.10 -13.83 4.09
CA THR A 51 26.00 -14.40 5.09
C THR A 51 25.68 -13.82 6.48
N ARG A 52 26.07 -14.51 7.56
CA ARG A 52 25.91 -13.97 8.94
C ARG A 52 26.53 -12.59 9.12
N LYS A 53 27.70 -12.34 8.49
CA LYS A 53 28.37 -11.03 8.54
C LYS A 53 27.53 -9.94 7.89
N GLN A 54 26.95 -10.22 6.72
CA GLN A 54 26.05 -9.28 6.03
C GLN A 54 24.78 -9.03 6.83
N TYR A 55 24.18 -10.07 7.41
CA TYR A 55 22.99 -9.92 8.26
C TYR A 55 23.26 -9.02 9.48
N ALA A 56 24.38 -9.23 10.18
CA ALA A 56 24.78 -8.38 11.31
C ALA A 56 24.92 -6.91 10.89
N LYS A 57 25.50 -6.66 9.72
CA LYS A 57 25.63 -5.32 9.15
C LYS A 57 24.28 -4.68 8.77
N PHE A 58 23.35 -5.45 8.19
CA PHE A 58 22.01 -4.97 7.84
C PHE A 58 21.06 -4.84 9.03
N SER A 59 21.33 -5.51 10.15
CA SER A 59 20.51 -5.40 11.37
C SER A 59 20.69 -4.07 12.11
N SER A 60 21.75 -3.31 11.80
CA SER A 60 21.99 -1.96 12.30
C SER A 60 22.71 -1.14 11.22
N PRO A 61 22.02 -0.84 10.11
CA PRO A 61 22.64 -0.20 8.97
C PRO A 61 23.05 1.22 9.34
N ARG A 62 24.31 1.58 9.14
CA ARG A 62 24.78 2.95 9.28
C ARG A 62 24.49 3.72 8.00
N VAL A 63 24.29 5.03 8.10
CA VAL A 63 24.07 5.89 6.92
C VAL A 63 25.19 5.72 5.89
N SER A 64 26.44 5.59 6.35
CA SER A 64 27.61 5.30 5.50
C SER A 64 27.49 3.99 4.71
N ASP A 65 26.85 2.97 5.30
CA ASP A 65 26.69 1.65 4.67
C ASP A 65 25.63 1.66 3.56
N VAL A 66 24.67 2.59 3.61
CA VAL A 66 23.61 2.74 2.60
C VAL A 66 24.02 3.70 1.48
N VAL A 67 24.71 4.79 1.85
CA VAL A 67 25.06 5.88 0.90
C VAL A 67 26.39 5.60 0.18
N GLY A 68 27.15 4.58 0.59
CA GLY A 68 28.42 4.21 -0.04
C GLY A 68 29.56 5.20 0.23
N ILE A 69 29.38 6.10 1.20
CA ILE A 69 30.41 7.03 1.65
C ILE A 69 31.27 6.29 2.68
N ASN A 70 32.57 6.20 2.42
CA ASN A 70 33.50 5.63 3.39
C ASN A 70 33.49 6.46 4.68
N PRO A 71 33.41 5.83 5.86
CA PRO A 71 33.56 6.54 7.11
C PRO A 71 34.96 7.18 7.15
N LEU A 72 35.01 8.51 7.28
CA LEU A 72 36.25 9.30 7.26
C LEU A 72 36.86 9.52 8.68
N GLY A 73 36.45 8.71 9.66
CA GLY A 73 36.80 8.90 11.08
C GLY A 73 37.61 7.74 11.70
N PRO A 74 38.37 7.99 12.79
CA PRO A 74 39.28 7.00 13.39
C PRO A 74 38.58 5.88 14.16
N ASP A 75 37.33 6.10 14.58
CA ASP A 75 36.53 5.15 15.35
C ASP A 75 35.16 4.94 14.67
N CYS A 76 35.14 4.14 13.60
CA CYS A 76 33.94 3.67 12.91
C CYS A 76 33.97 2.16 12.72
#